data_AF-A0A2N1FBH5-F1
#
_entry.id   AF-A0A2N1FBH5-F1
#
_cell.length_a   1.000
_cell.length_b   1.000
_cell.length_c   1.000
_cell.angle_alpha   90.00
_cell.angle_beta   90.00
_cell.angle_gamma   90.00
#
_symmetry.space_group_name_H-M   'P 1'
#
loop_
_entity.id
_entity.type
_entity.pdbx_description
1 polymer ?
#
loop_
_entity_poly.entity_id
_entity_poly.type
_entity_poly.pdbx_seq_one_letter_code
_entity_poly.pdbx_strand_id
1 'polypeptide(L)'
;MKLLHINIILFLLTSLNLLCQDKSTAYVNFNLDKSTIKPQKKHKNQGITLLGCNTVVTNNEIKYWKNAPEGLKWNTRNQVFSKIPYGYHNDKQTNKSYFVSKYYIASPPVFHRDKQGKPKKNTKYDIGIVTPHEFVFKGDKPVQQVLLDYNILKLVKIKYIPIKFDKSFEGQKISIIPFNVDSKDFPRLDKKLYKNAKGASGIGFLDMNSKMPKQFFLPYYNFESTTNQQNKILNFDLTILNDIILNHNIYFKIKGEKHYTINLKDFYNKHKKDKNLEITLYCEPKTELPCGCVKPDKVKEIVT
;
A
#
# COMPACT_ATOMS: atom_id res chain seq x y z
N MET A 1 -4.61 38.64 70.46
CA MET A 1 -3.66 37.57 70.12
C MET A 1 -4.40 36.53 69.29
N LYS A 2 -4.04 36.39 68.00
CA LYS A 2 -4.38 35.29 67.05
C LYS A 2 -5.89 35.13 66.69
N LEU A 3 -6.34 34.87 65.47
CA LEU A 3 -5.70 34.67 64.17
C LEU A 3 -6.77 34.94 63.09
N LEU A 4 -6.37 35.64 62.03
CA LEU A 4 -6.98 35.76 60.71
C LEU A 4 -7.13 34.35 60.08
N HIS A 5 -8.23 34.02 59.38
CA HIS A 5 -8.20 33.11 58.21
C HIS A 5 -9.29 33.51 57.20
N ILE A 6 -8.82 34.26 56.20
CA ILE A 6 -9.44 34.46 54.89
C ILE A 6 -9.45 33.11 54.17
N ASN A 7 -10.58 32.69 53.62
CA ASN A 7 -10.61 31.64 52.60
C ASN A 7 -11.21 32.18 51.30
N ILE A 8 -10.29 32.68 50.47
CA ILE A 8 -10.42 32.82 49.03
C ILE A 8 -10.20 31.43 48.43
N ILE A 9 -11.18 30.88 47.72
CA ILE A 9 -10.99 29.79 46.74
C ILE A 9 -11.72 30.26 45.50
N LEU A 10 -11.10 31.07 44.64
CA LEU A 10 -10.16 30.70 43.59
C LEU A 10 -10.79 29.77 42.52
N PHE A 11 -11.17 30.44 41.42
CA PHE A 11 -11.25 29.95 40.05
C PHE A 11 -10.78 28.50 39.82
N LEU A 12 -11.73 27.62 39.55
CA LEU A 12 -11.52 26.44 38.70
C LEU A 12 -12.35 26.62 37.43
N LEU A 13 -11.86 27.52 36.57
CA LEU A 13 -11.92 27.33 35.12
C LEU A 13 -11.20 26.01 34.83
N THR A 14 -11.93 24.90 35.00
CA THR A 14 -11.55 23.68 34.32
C THR A 14 -11.83 23.95 32.85
N SER A 15 -10.77 24.37 32.16
CA SER A 15 -10.64 24.10 30.74
C SER A 15 -11.05 22.65 30.57
N LEU A 16 -12.23 22.44 29.95
CA LEU A 16 -12.52 21.19 29.31
C LEU A 16 -11.39 20.99 28.30
N ASN A 17 -10.36 20.24 28.73
CA ASN A 17 -9.61 19.42 27.83
C ASN A 17 -10.66 18.51 27.20
N LEU A 18 -11.21 18.96 26.07
CA LEU A 18 -11.80 18.11 25.05
C LEU A 18 -10.72 17.10 24.69
N LEU A 19 -10.61 16.04 25.50
CA LEU A 19 -10.02 14.77 25.16
C LEU A 19 -10.95 14.15 24.13
N CYS A 20 -11.04 14.76 22.95
CA CYS A 20 -11.60 14.14 21.77
C CYS A 20 -10.57 13.13 21.27
N GLN A 21 -10.51 11.99 21.94
CA GLN A 21 -9.89 10.79 21.42
C GLN A 21 -10.84 9.63 21.64
N ASP A 22 -12.03 9.75 21.06
CA ASP A 22 -12.75 8.54 20.70
C ASP A 22 -11.88 7.82 19.67
N LYS A 23 -11.16 6.79 20.14
CA LYS A 23 -10.41 5.86 19.29
C LYS A 23 -11.43 4.98 18.59
N SER A 24 -12.24 5.59 17.72
CA SER A 24 -13.14 4.84 16.86
C SER A 24 -12.30 3.87 16.06
N THR A 25 -12.75 2.62 16.01
CA THR A 25 -12.06 1.62 15.21
C THR A 25 -13.00 1.08 14.18
N ALA A 26 -12.44 0.76 13.02
CA ALA A 26 -13.15 0.18 11.91
C ALA A 26 -12.85 -1.32 11.80
N TYR A 27 -13.63 -1.97 10.93
CA TYR A 27 -13.50 -3.39 10.62
C TYR A 27 -13.30 -3.59 9.13
N VAL A 28 -12.50 -4.60 8.78
CA VAL A 28 -12.40 -5.07 7.39
C VAL A 28 -12.61 -6.57 7.37
N ASN A 29 -13.53 -7.03 6.53
CA ASN A 29 -13.77 -8.44 6.28
C ASN A 29 -13.08 -8.83 4.96
N PHE A 30 -12.16 -9.78 5.04
CA PHE A 30 -11.47 -10.32 3.87
C PHE A 30 -12.01 -11.69 3.44
N ASN A 31 -12.23 -11.82 2.14
CA ASN A 31 -12.43 -13.07 1.44
C ASN A 31 -11.18 -13.36 0.60
N LEU A 32 -10.51 -14.48 0.87
CA LEU A 32 -9.33 -14.89 0.12
C LEU A 32 -9.62 -16.17 -0.66
N ASP A 33 -9.62 -16.06 -1.99
CA ASP A 33 -9.77 -17.21 -2.86
C ASP A 33 -8.46 -18.01 -2.97
N LYS A 34 -8.52 -19.15 -3.66
CA LYS A 34 -7.35 -19.99 -3.90
C LYS A 34 -6.32 -19.28 -4.78
N SER A 35 -5.04 -19.57 -4.52
CA SER A 35 -3.92 -19.26 -5.41
C SER A 35 -3.71 -20.37 -6.44
N THR A 36 -3.33 -19.99 -7.66
CA THR A 36 -2.85 -20.90 -8.71
C THR A 36 -1.52 -21.55 -8.29
N ILE A 37 -0.64 -20.80 -7.62
CA ILE A 37 0.58 -21.35 -7.01
C ILE A 37 0.25 -21.90 -5.62
N LYS A 38 0.50 -23.19 -5.39
CA LYS A 38 0.35 -23.79 -4.05
C LYS A 38 1.37 -23.18 -3.07
N PRO A 39 0.92 -22.51 -1.99
CA PRO A 39 1.82 -21.95 -0.98
C PRO A 39 2.58 -23.04 -0.24
N GLN A 40 3.83 -22.79 0.12
CA GLN A 40 4.62 -23.69 0.96
C GLN A 40 4.04 -23.75 2.38
N LYS A 41 4.22 -24.87 3.10
CA LYS A 41 3.67 -25.08 4.46
C LYS A 41 4.03 -23.96 5.45
N LYS A 42 5.26 -23.42 5.37
CA LYS A 42 5.74 -22.29 6.20
C LYS A 42 5.08 -20.94 5.84
N HIS A 43 4.47 -20.84 4.67
CA HIS A 43 3.80 -19.65 4.14
C HIS A 43 2.34 -19.96 3.79
N LYS A 44 1.68 -20.73 4.66
CA LYS A 44 0.28 -21.17 4.48
C LYS A 44 -0.75 -20.04 4.64
N ASN A 45 -0.30 -18.84 5.00
CA ASN A 45 -1.14 -17.66 5.14
C ASN A 45 -0.65 -16.55 4.20
N GLN A 46 -1.57 -15.74 3.70
CA GLN A 46 -1.30 -14.62 2.82
C GLN A 46 -1.13 -13.32 3.61
N GLY A 47 -0.05 -12.58 3.31
CA GLY A 47 0.17 -11.24 3.81
C GLY A 47 -0.84 -10.24 3.21
N ILE A 48 -1.24 -9.23 3.98
CA ILE A 48 -1.89 -8.03 3.48
C ILE A 48 -1.36 -6.83 4.28
N THR A 49 -1.41 -5.66 3.67
CA THR A 49 -1.06 -4.40 4.31
C THR A 49 -2.10 -3.35 3.96
N LEU A 50 -2.66 -2.70 4.97
CA LEU A 50 -3.47 -1.49 4.79
C LEU A 50 -2.57 -0.26 4.99
N LEU A 51 -2.69 0.67 4.06
CA LEU A 51 -1.90 1.88 3.97
C LEU A 51 -2.83 3.09 4.01
N GLY A 52 -2.71 3.97 5.01
CA GLY A 52 -3.50 5.19 5.08
C GLY A 52 -2.86 6.21 6.02
N CYS A 53 -2.61 7.44 5.56
CA CYS A 53 -2.14 8.56 6.40
C CYS A 53 -0.96 8.21 7.32
N ASN A 54 0.13 7.68 6.75
CA ASN A 54 1.30 7.13 7.47
C ASN A 54 0.99 6.03 8.51
N THR A 55 -0.26 5.56 8.58
CA THR A 55 -0.68 4.38 9.32
C THR A 55 -0.52 3.17 8.44
N VAL A 56 0.18 2.18 8.97
CA VAL A 56 0.44 0.92 8.30
C VAL A 56 -0.11 -0.15 9.22
N VAL A 57 -1.05 -0.95 8.71
CA VAL A 57 -1.61 -2.08 9.43
C VAL A 57 -1.20 -3.34 8.69
N THR A 58 -0.38 -4.17 9.34
CA THR A 58 0.09 -5.44 8.79
C THR A 58 -0.40 -6.63 9.61
N ASN A 59 -0.31 -7.80 8.99
CA ASN A 59 -0.71 -9.07 9.61
C ASN A 59 0.17 -9.49 10.80
N ASN A 60 1.33 -8.86 10.99
CA ASN A 60 2.28 -9.18 12.06
C ASN A 60 1.98 -8.40 13.35
N GLU A 61 1.07 -7.43 13.32
CA GLU A 61 0.71 -6.62 14.48
C GLU A 61 -0.41 -7.27 15.29
N ILE A 62 -0.04 -8.16 16.22
CA ILE A 62 -0.93 -8.93 17.11
C ILE A 62 -1.98 -8.04 17.82
N LYS A 63 -1.68 -6.76 18.10
CA LYS A 63 -2.61 -5.80 18.73
C LYS A 63 -3.89 -5.53 17.92
N TYR A 64 -3.84 -5.65 16.58
CA TYR A 64 -5.00 -5.57 15.69
C TYR A 64 -5.62 -6.96 15.41
N TRP A 65 -4.99 -8.00 15.95
CA TRP A 65 -5.15 -9.41 15.59
C TRP A 65 -5.30 -10.29 16.83
N LYS A 66 -6.14 -9.88 17.79
CA LYS A 66 -6.56 -10.78 18.86
C LYS A 66 -7.38 -11.89 18.20
N ASN A 67 -6.76 -13.05 17.93
CA ASN A 67 -7.31 -14.31 17.38
C ASN A 67 -7.10 -14.63 15.87
N ALA A 68 -6.27 -13.90 15.12
CA ALA A 68 -5.99 -14.22 13.72
C ALA A 68 -4.55 -14.78 13.54
N PRO A 69 -4.32 -15.78 12.66
CA PRO A 69 -3.00 -16.43 12.51
C PRO A 69 -2.13 -15.70 11.49
N GLU A 70 -0.95 -15.14 11.81
CA GLU A 70 0.07 -14.57 10.86
C GLU A 70 -0.35 -14.40 9.36
N GLY A 71 -1.46 -13.70 9.07
CA GLY A 71 -2.04 -13.60 7.73
C GLY A 71 -3.39 -14.29 7.43
N LEU A 72 -3.90 -14.05 6.22
CA LEU A 72 -5.16 -14.59 5.74
C LEU A 72 -5.01 -16.06 5.37
N LYS A 73 -5.92 -16.91 5.85
CA LYS A 73 -6.00 -18.31 5.41
C LYS A 73 -6.51 -18.36 3.97
N TRP A 74 -5.84 -19.14 3.14
CA TRP A 74 -6.27 -19.39 1.75
C TRP A 74 -7.65 -20.05 1.71
N ASN A 75 -8.40 -19.77 0.63
CA ASN A 75 -9.72 -20.34 0.37
C ASN A 75 -10.67 -20.20 1.56
N THR A 76 -10.61 -19.05 2.24
CA THR A 76 -11.38 -18.78 3.45
C THR A 76 -12.07 -17.42 3.32
N ARG A 77 -13.36 -17.42 3.61
CA ARG A 77 -14.22 -16.22 3.59
C ARG A 77 -14.44 -15.69 5.00
N ASN A 78 -14.93 -14.45 5.10
CA ASN A 78 -15.34 -13.83 6.36
C ASN A 78 -14.21 -13.69 7.40
N GLN A 79 -12.99 -13.40 6.96
CA GLN A 79 -11.84 -13.21 7.84
C GLN A 79 -11.80 -11.75 8.34
N VAL A 80 -12.30 -11.52 9.56
CA VAL A 80 -12.51 -10.17 10.10
C VAL A 80 -11.27 -9.62 10.79
N PHE A 81 -10.91 -8.40 10.40
CA PHE A 81 -9.89 -7.58 11.01
C PHE A 81 -10.58 -6.48 11.77
N SER A 82 -10.19 -6.31 13.02
CA SER A 82 -10.79 -5.33 13.93
C SER A 82 -9.74 -4.32 14.35
N LYS A 83 -10.17 -3.25 15.02
CA LYS A 83 -9.27 -2.23 15.55
C LYS A 83 -8.48 -1.49 14.47
N ILE A 84 -9.01 -1.44 13.24
CA ILE A 84 -8.40 -0.66 12.17
C ILE A 84 -8.51 0.81 12.56
N PRO A 85 -7.40 1.58 12.57
CA PRO A 85 -7.44 2.98 12.94
C PRO A 85 -8.47 3.76 12.10
N TYR A 86 -9.24 4.61 12.75
CA TYR A 86 -10.26 5.41 12.10
C TYR A 86 -10.55 6.65 12.94
N GLY A 87 -10.80 7.78 12.29
CA GLY A 87 -11.11 9.02 12.98
C GLY A 87 -9.90 9.96 13.11
N TYR A 88 -9.91 10.82 14.13
CA TYR A 88 -8.87 11.82 14.34
C TYR A 88 -7.63 11.24 15.03
N HIS A 89 -6.46 11.60 14.49
CA HIS A 89 -5.15 11.25 15.01
C HIS A 89 -4.25 12.49 15.02
N ASN A 90 -3.14 12.43 15.77
CA ASN A 90 -2.13 13.48 15.79
C ASN A 90 -0.82 12.96 15.21
N ASP A 91 -0.21 13.73 14.33
CA ASP A 91 1.11 13.41 13.80
C ASP A 91 2.14 13.62 14.90
N LYS A 92 2.91 12.58 15.22
CA LYS A 92 3.96 12.65 16.25
C LYS A 92 5.10 13.60 15.86
N GLN A 93 5.28 13.91 14.58
CA GLN A 93 6.35 14.78 14.11
C GLN A 93 5.96 16.25 14.17
N THR A 94 4.75 16.59 13.68
CA THR A 94 4.30 17.99 13.56
C THR A 94 3.28 18.40 14.61
N ASN A 95 2.76 17.46 15.41
CA ASN A 95 1.62 17.61 16.32
C ASN A 95 0.32 18.08 15.63
N LYS A 96 0.27 18.11 14.29
CA LYS A 96 -0.93 18.45 13.54
C LYS A 96 -1.94 17.30 13.58
N SER A 97 -3.22 17.64 13.71
CA SER A 97 -4.29 16.66 13.63
C SER A 97 -4.56 16.25 12.17
N TYR A 98 -4.82 14.98 11.94
CA TYR A 98 -5.24 14.42 10.64
C TYR A 98 -6.35 13.39 10.85
N PHE A 99 -7.07 13.04 9.79
CA PHE A 99 -8.18 12.09 9.84
C PHE A 99 -7.87 10.83 9.04
N VAL A 100 -7.96 9.66 9.65
CA VAL A 100 -7.74 8.38 9.00
C VAL A 100 -9.08 7.79 8.58
N SER A 101 -9.29 7.62 7.28
CA SER A 101 -10.50 7.00 6.74
C SER A 101 -10.30 6.34 5.38
N LYS A 102 -9.41 6.88 4.56
CA LYS A 102 -9.00 6.29 3.30
C LYS A 102 -7.88 5.27 3.51
N TYR A 103 -8.04 4.12 2.88
CA TYR A 103 -7.07 3.04 2.90
C TYR A 103 -6.83 2.48 1.51
N TYR A 104 -5.56 2.21 1.23
CA TYR A 104 -5.11 1.39 0.12
C TYR A 104 -4.71 0.01 0.61
N ILE A 105 -4.96 -1.02 -0.21
CA ILE A 105 -4.74 -2.43 0.17
C ILE A 105 -3.63 -3.03 -0.69
N ALA A 106 -2.46 -3.22 -0.09
CA ALA A 106 -1.37 -3.92 -0.74
C ALA A 106 -1.44 -5.42 -0.39
N SER A 107 -1.44 -6.26 -1.42
CA SER A 107 -1.35 -7.71 -1.26
C SER A 107 -0.17 -8.26 -2.08
N PRO A 108 0.85 -8.85 -1.43
CA PRO A 108 2.02 -9.35 -2.14
C PRO A 108 1.67 -10.52 -3.07
N PRO A 109 2.44 -10.73 -4.14
CA PRO A 109 2.25 -11.88 -5.04
C PRO A 109 2.66 -13.20 -4.36
N VAL A 110 2.11 -14.31 -4.85
CA VAL A 110 2.53 -15.66 -4.48
C VAL A 110 3.56 -16.15 -5.48
N PHE A 111 4.57 -16.89 -5.02
CA PHE A 111 5.61 -17.43 -5.88
C PHE A 111 6.27 -18.66 -5.26
N HIS A 112 6.89 -19.51 -6.08
CA HIS A 112 7.71 -20.60 -5.59
C HIS A 112 8.97 -20.05 -4.93
N ARG A 113 9.20 -20.44 -3.68
CA ARG A 113 10.36 -19.99 -2.89
C ARG A 113 11.48 -21.03 -2.88
N ASP A 114 12.72 -20.56 -2.81
CA ASP A 114 13.89 -21.40 -2.51
C ASP A 114 13.98 -21.73 -1.01
N LYS A 115 15.05 -22.44 -0.60
CA LYS A 115 15.28 -22.81 0.81
C LYS A 115 15.44 -21.60 1.73
N GLN A 116 15.83 -20.45 1.18
CA GLN A 116 16.05 -19.19 1.89
C GLN A 116 14.80 -18.28 1.89
N GLY A 117 13.67 -18.76 1.35
CA GLY A 117 12.42 -18.01 1.29
C GLY A 117 12.35 -16.95 0.19
N LYS A 118 13.38 -16.87 -0.67
CA LYS A 118 13.45 -15.95 -1.81
C LYS A 118 12.79 -16.59 -3.04
N PRO A 119 12.40 -15.81 -4.06
CA PRO A 119 11.86 -16.39 -5.27
C PRO A 119 12.85 -17.34 -5.95
N LYS A 120 12.40 -18.57 -6.26
CA LYS A 120 13.22 -19.52 -7.02
C LYS A 120 13.60 -18.90 -8.37
N LYS A 121 14.82 -19.16 -8.85
CA LYS A 121 15.29 -18.68 -10.16
C LYS A 121 14.26 -18.99 -11.25
N ASN A 122 13.95 -17.98 -12.08
CA ASN A 122 12.98 -18.06 -13.18
C ASN A 122 11.54 -18.44 -12.76
N THR A 123 11.17 -18.27 -11.49
CA THR A 123 9.80 -18.54 -11.03
C THR A 123 8.78 -17.62 -11.71
N LYS A 124 7.54 -18.11 -11.77
CA LYS A 124 6.37 -17.27 -12.06
C LYS A 124 5.77 -16.76 -10.75
N TYR A 125 5.02 -15.67 -10.87
CA TYR A 125 4.30 -14.99 -9.82
C TYR A 125 2.82 -15.08 -10.10
N ASP A 126 2.08 -15.36 -9.04
CA ASP A 126 0.64 -15.27 -8.99
C ASP A 126 0.24 -13.95 -8.35
N ILE A 127 -0.40 -13.09 -9.13
CA ILE A 127 -0.79 -11.75 -8.72
C ILE A 127 -2.30 -11.77 -8.51
N GLY A 128 -2.73 -11.51 -7.27
CA GLY A 128 -4.14 -11.43 -6.93
C GLY A 128 -4.69 -10.04 -7.26
N ILE A 129 -5.95 -10.00 -7.69
CA ILE A 129 -6.70 -8.75 -7.75
C ILE A 129 -7.39 -8.54 -6.40
N VAL A 130 -7.23 -7.34 -5.87
CA VAL A 130 -7.91 -6.90 -4.65
C VAL A 130 -9.09 -6.02 -5.04
N THR A 131 -10.29 -6.37 -4.58
CA THR A 131 -11.53 -5.64 -4.91
C THR A 131 -12.31 -5.27 -3.64
N PRO A 132 -12.52 -3.98 -3.36
CA PRO A 132 -11.80 -2.86 -3.98
C PRO A 132 -10.34 -2.83 -3.52
N HIS A 133 -9.42 -2.25 -4.30
CA HIS A 133 -8.01 -2.09 -3.89
C HIS A 133 -7.77 -0.83 -3.04
N GLU A 134 -8.78 0.03 -2.94
CA GLU A 134 -8.86 1.18 -2.04
C GLU A 134 -10.29 1.33 -1.50
N PHE A 135 -10.45 1.97 -0.34
CA PHE A 135 -11.77 2.31 0.19
C PHE A 135 -11.70 3.51 1.14
N VAL A 136 -12.86 4.11 1.41
CA VAL A 136 -13.03 5.18 2.39
C VAL A 136 -14.11 4.76 3.39
N PHE A 137 -13.74 4.71 4.67
CA PHE A 137 -14.69 4.44 5.75
C PHE A 137 -15.63 5.64 6.00
N LYS A 138 -16.92 5.33 6.22
CA LYS A 138 -17.98 6.31 6.53
C LYS A 138 -18.86 5.80 7.68
N GLY A 139 -19.25 6.69 8.58
CA GLY A 139 -20.07 6.37 9.77
C GLY A 139 -19.25 6.01 11.01
N ASP A 140 -19.92 5.71 12.12
CA ASP A 140 -19.28 5.67 13.45
C ASP A 140 -18.50 4.38 13.74
N LYS A 141 -18.99 3.23 13.23
CA LYS A 141 -18.35 1.91 13.35
C LYS A 141 -18.29 1.23 11.98
N PRO A 142 -17.49 1.78 11.06
CA PRO A 142 -17.56 1.39 9.67
C PRO A 142 -16.96 0.00 9.43
N VAL A 143 -17.55 -0.72 8.47
CA VAL A 143 -17.14 -2.06 8.05
C VAL A 143 -16.92 -2.05 6.54
N GLN A 144 -15.82 -2.62 6.06
CA GLN A 144 -15.54 -2.80 4.64
C GLN A 144 -15.38 -4.29 4.30
N GLN A 145 -15.93 -4.73 3.18
CA GLN A 145 -15.66 -6.06 2.62
C GLN A 145 -14.65 -5.98 1.48
N VAL A 146 -13.68 -6.91 1.47
CA VAL A 146 -12.60 -6.96 0.49
C VAL A 146 -12.47 -8.40 -0.04
N LEU A 147 -12.38 -8.53 -1.35
CA LEU A 147 -12.11 -9.78 -2.04
C LEU A 147 -10.68 -9.78 -2.58
N LEU A 148 -9.94 -10.87 -2.35
CA LEU A 148 -8.64 -11.14 -2.94
C LEU A 148 -8.74 -12.39 -3.83
N ASP A 149 -8.73 -12.20 -5.15
CA ASP A 149 -8.81 -13.29 -6.14
C ASP A 149 -7.46 -13.49 -6.85
N TYR A 150 -6.80 -14.60 -6.52
CA TYR A 150 -5.50 -15.03 -7.07
C TYR A 150 -5.64 -16.04 -8.21
N ASN A 151 -6.83 -16.26 -8.75
CA ASN A 151 -7.07 -17.26 -9.78
C ASN A 151 -7.75 -16.65 -11.01
N ILE A 152 -7.46 -15.37 -11.31
CA ILE A 152 -8.02 -14.65 -12.46
C ILE A 152 -6.98 -14.03 -13.36
N LEU A 153 -5.74 -13.85 -12.93
CA LEU A 153 -4.65 -13.35 -13.77
C LEU A 153 -3.76 -14.49 -14.25
N LYS A 154 -3.21 -14.40 -15.46
CA LYS A 154 -2.23 -15.40 -15.93
C LYS A 154 -0.91 -15.23 -15.18
N LEU A 155 -0.35 -16.34 -14.67
CA LEU A 155 0.96 -16.35 -14.00
C LEU A 155 2.04 -15.66 -14.82
N VAL A 156 2.78 -14.73 -14.20
CA VAL A 156 3.70 -13.83 -14.89
C VAL A 156 5.13 -13.96 -14.39
N LYS A 157 6.14 -13.59 -15.19
CA LYS A 157 7.51 -13.40 -14.69
C LYS A 157 7.72 -11.94 -14.34
N ILE A 158 8.63 -11.66 -13.41
CA ILE A 158 8.93 -10.29 -12.98
C ILE A 158 10.39 -9.95 -13.31
N LYS A 159 10.59 -8.80 -13.97
CA LYS A 159 11.87 -8.08 -13.99
C LYS A 159 11.89 -7.12 -12.81
N TYR A 160 13.05 -6.98 -12.19
CA TYR A 160 13.25 -6.06 -11.07
C TYR A 160 13.97 -4.82 -11.56
N ILE A 161 13.40 -3.65 -11.30
CA ILE A 161 14.03 -2.36 -11.62
C ILE A 161 14.49 -1.73 -10.30
N PRO A 162 15.82 -1.58 -10.08
CA PRO A 162 16.36 -0.95 -8.89
C PRO A 162 15.85 0.47 -8.68
N ILE A 163 15.73 0.84 -7.41
CA ILE A 163 15.33 2.17 -6.97
C ILE A 163 16.49 2.80 -6.20
N LYS A 164 16.71 4.08 -6.47
CA LYS A 164 17.61 4.93 -5.71
C LYS A 164 16.82 6.05 -5.07
N PHE A 165 17.10 6.33 -3.81
CA PHE A 165 16.58 7.51 -3.14
C PHE A 165 17.56 8.67 -3.35
N ASP A 166 17.05 9.79 -3.83
CA ASP A 166 17.79 11.05 -3.89
C ASP A 166 18.14 11.53 -2.47
N LYS A 167 19.18 12.35 -2.33
CA LYS A 167 19.62 12.90 -1.03
C LYS A 167 18.52 13.67 -0.31
N SER A 168 17.50 14.14 -1.01
CA SER A 168 16.28 14.72 -0.42
C SER A 168 15.55 13.83 0.59
N PHE A 169 15.79 12.51 0.60
CA PHE A 169 15.28 11.61 1.63
C PHE A 169 16.09 11.61 2.94
N GLU A 170 17.31 12.17 2.93
CA GLU A 170 18.16 12.23 4.12
C GLU A 170 17.49 13.08 5.22
N GLY A 171 17.46 12.56 6.44
CA GLY A 171 16.77 13.20 7.57
C GLY A 171 15.23 13.14 7.51
N GLN A 172 14.65 12.70 6.39
CA GLN A 172 13.20 12.52 6.27
C GLN A 172 12.78 11.22 6.95
N LYS A 173 11.86 11.31 7.91
CA LYS A 173 11.32 10.16 8.65
C LYS A 173 10.21 9.45 7.87
N ILE A 174 10.45 9.16 6.59
CA ILE A 174 9.52 8.43 5.72
C ILE A 174 9.79 6.94 5.91
N SER A 175 8.79 6.19 6.36
CA SER A 175 8.91 4.74 6.54
C SER A 175 8.43 3.96 5.32
N ILE A 176 7.33 4.41 4.70
CA ILE A 176 6.65 3.69 3.63
C ILE A 176 6.25 4.64 2.50
N ILE A 177 6.45 4.19 1.25
CA ILE A 177 6.05 4.89 0.03
C ILE A 177 5.01 4.03 -0.71
N PRO A 178 3.72 4.32 -0.57
CA PRO A 178 2.65 3.62 -1.28
C PRO A 178 2.59 4.04 -2.76
N PHE A 179 2.26 3.10 -3.63
CA PHE A 179 2.08 3.37 -5.06
C PHE A 179 0.97 2.49 -5.65
N ASN A 180 0.17 3.07 -6.53
CA ASN A 180 -0.76 2.33 -7.38
C ASN A 180 -0.02 1.78 -8.60
N VAL A 181 -0.47 0.62 -9.06
CA VAL A 181 -0.04 0.00 -10.32
C VAL A 181 -1.25 -0.19 -11.20
N ASP A 182 -1.13 0.17 -12.48
CA ASP A 182 -2.16 -0.08 -13.49
C ASP A 182 -1.54 -0.74 -14.72
N SER A 183 -2.23 -1.72 -15.28
CA SER A 183 -1.83 -2.40 -16.50
C SER A 183 -3.03 -2.76 -17.36
N LYS A 184 -3.23 -2.00 -18.44
CA LYS A 184 -4.30 -2.24 -19.41
C LYS A 184 -4.17 -3.56 -20.18
N ASP A 185 -2.96 -4.10 -20.31
CA ASP A 185 -2.70 -5.30 -21.11
C ASP A 185 -2.38 -6.55 -20.27
N PHE A 186 -2.62 -6.51 -18.96
CA PHE A 186 -2.50 -7.67 -18.08
C PHE A 186 -3.54 -8.73 -18.45
N PRO A 187 -3.14 -9.92 -18.93
CA PRO A 187 -4.09 -10.91 -19.40
C PRO A 187 -4.78 -11.63 -18.25
N ARG A 188 -6.11 -11.72 -18.32
CA ARG A 188 -6.92 -12.54 -17.43
C ARG A 188 -6.94 -14.00 -17.90
N LEU A 189 -7.11 -14.93 -16.98
CA LEU A 189 -7.37 -16.34 -17.29
C LEU A 189 -8.73 -16.46 -17.97
N ASP A 190 -8.75 -17.12 -19.13
CA ASP A 190 -9.98 -17.34 -19.89
C ASP A 190 -10.92 -18.25 -19.08
N LYS A 191 -11.92 -17.64 -18.46
CA LYS A 191 -13.04 -18.33 -17.81
C LYS A 191 -14.28 -18.15 -18.69
N LYS A 192 -15.30 -19.01 -18.53
CA LYS A 192 -16.55 -18.97 -19.31
C LYS A 192 -17.15 -17.55 -19.46
N LEU A 193 -16.96 -16.69 -18.46
CA LEU A 193 -17.51 -15.33 -18.41
C LEU A 193 -16.58 -14.22 -18.94
N TYR A 194 -15.28 -14.49 -19.14
CA TYR A 194 -14.29 -13.45 -19.44
C TYR A 194 -13.27 -13.97 -20.48
N LYS A 195 -13.69 -14.03 -21.75
CA LYS A 195 -12.81 -14.42 -22.87
C LYS A 195 -11.97 -13.22 -23.32
N ASN A 196 -10.65 -13.41 -23.44
CA ASN A 196 -9.70 -12.37 -23.90
C ASN A 196 -9.68 -11.09 -23.04
N ALA A 197 -10.26 -11.10 -21.84
CA ALA A 197 -10.29 -9.95 -20.96
C ALA A 197 -8.87 -9.58 -20.50
N LYS A 198 -8.60 -8.28 -20.42
CA LYS A 198 -7.33 -7.71 -19.99
C LYS A 198 -7.58 -6.58 -19.03
N GLY A 199 -6.55 -6.19 -18.28
CA GLY A 199 -6.63 -5.11 -17.31
C GLY A 199 -6.49 -5.63 -15.88
N ALA A 200 -5.56 -5.04 -15.15
CA ALA A 200 -5.42 -5.21 -13.72
C ALA A 200 -4.84 -3.95 -13.09
N SER A 201 -5.29 -3.64 -11.88
CA SER A 201 -4.68 -2.64 -11.01
C SER A 201 -4.46 -3.22 -9.62
N GLY A 202 -3.61 -2.56 -8.84
CA GLY A 202 -3.31 -2.99 -7.49
C GLY A 202 -2.37 -2.03 -6.77
N ILE A 203 -2.11 -2.30 -5.49
CA ILE A 203 -1.29 -1.42 -4.65
C ILE A 203 0.00 -2.13 -4.27
N GLY A 204 1.11 -1.43 -4.43
CA GLY A 204 2.40 -1.80 -3.86
C GLY A 204 2.89 -0.74 -2.87
N PHE A 205 3.97 -1.06 -2.17
CA PHE A 205 4.65 -0.10 -1.31
C PHE A 205 6.14 -0.40 -1.21
N LEU A 206 6.93 0.65 -0.98
CA LEU A 206 8.33 0.53 -0.60
C LEU A 206 8.44 0.74 0.90
N ASP A 207 8.96 -0.24 1.63
CA ASP A 207 9.33 -0.10 3.03
C ASP A 207 10.79 0.35 3.12
N MET A 208 11.04 1.59 3.53
CA MET A 208 12.39 2.16 3.65
C MET A 208 13.22 1.49 4.75
N ASN A 209 12.59 0.92 5.76
CA ASN A 209 13.28 0.26 6.87
C ASN A 209 13.65 -1.19 6.57
N SER A 210 13.08 -1.77 5.51
CA SER A 210 13.37 -3.15 5.13
C SER A 210 14.82 -3.33 4.65
N LYS A 211 15.46 -4.42 5.05
CA LYS A 211 16.79 -4.81 4.54
C LYS A 211 16.76 -5.36 3.11
N MET A 212 15.57 -5.57 2.55
CA MET A 212 15.42 -6.08 1.18
C MET A 212 15.71 -4.98 0.16
N PRO A 213 16.31 -5.33 -1.00
CA PRO A 213 16.52 -4.40 -2.10
C PRO A 213 15.23 -3.66 -2.49
N LYS A 214 15.34 -2.35 -2.72
CA LYS A 214 14.22 -1.49 -3.14
C LYS A 214 14.09 -1.57 -4.65
N GLN A 215 13.02 -2.19 -5.12
CA GLN A 215 12.85 -2.52 -6.53
C GLN A 215 11.38 -2.45 -6.91
N PHE A 216 11.11 -1.93 -8.10
CA PHE A 216 9.80 -2.09 -8.73
C PHE A 216 9.74 -3.36 -9.57
N PHE A 217 8.53 -3.90 -9.69
CA PHE A 217 8.27 -5.12 -10.44
C PHE A 217 7.72 -4.76 -11.81
N LEU A 218 8.39 -5.23 -12.86
CA LEU A 218 7.95 -5.09 -14.24
C LEU A 218 7.54 -6.47 -14.76
N PRO A 219 6.23 -6.77 -14.85
CA PRO A 219 5.75 -8.05 -15.31
C PRO A 219 6.02 -8.29 -16.81
N TYR A 220 6.34 -9.52 -17.18
CA TYR A 220 6.54 -9.93 -18.57
C TYR A 220 6.20 -11.41 -18.81
N TYR A 221 5.94 -11.74 -20.07
CA TYR A 221 5.77 -13.11 -20.56
C TYR A 221 6.89 -13.44 -21.55
N ASN A 222 7.35 -14.69 -21.53
CA ASN A 222 8.23 -15.21 -22.59
C ASN A 222 7.34 -15.78 -23.69
N PHE A 223 7.59 -15.38 -24.94
CA PHE A 223 7.12 -16.12 -26.09
C PHE A 223 8.29 -16.91 -26.65
N GLU A 224 8.10 -18.22 -26.78
CA GLU A 224 8.96 -19.06 -27.60
C GLU A 224 8.55 -18.79 -29.05
N SER A 225 9.28 -17.90 -29.72
CA SER A 225 9.36 -17.94 -31.19
C SER A 225 10.63 -18.71 -31.55
N THR A 226 10.55 -19.52 -32.60
CA THR A 226 11.51 -20.57 -32.99
C THR A 226 12.94 -20.09 -33.25
N THR A 227 13.23 -18.78 -33.22
CA THR A 227 14.57 -18.25 -33.48
C THR A 227 15.05 -17.16 -32.53
N ASN A 228 14.19 -16.60 -31.66
CA ASN A 228 14.58 -15.63 -30.62
C ASN A 228 13.55 -15.60 -29.48
N GLN A 229 14.01 -15.72 -28.23
CA GLN A 229 13.16 -15.50 -27.05
C GLN A 229 12.76 -14.02 -26.98
N GLN A 230 11.53 -13.70 -27.38
CA GLN A 230 10.99 -12.35 -27.21
C GLN A 230 10.22 -12.27 -25.89
N ASN A 231 10.64 -11.33 -25.03
CA ASN A 231 9.94 -10.99 -23.81
C ASN A 231 8.86 -9.95 -24.13
N LYS A 232 7.58 -10.29 -23.95
CA LYS A 232 6.51 -9.30 -23.95
C LYS A 232 6.40 -8.68 -22.58
N ILE A 233 6.90 -7.46 -22.49
CA ILE A 233 6.80 -6.59 -21.33
C ILE A 233 5.41 -5.96 -21.32
N LEU A 234 4.71 -6.09 -20.19
CA LEU A 234 3.40 -5.50 -20.01
C LEU A 234 3.52 -3.99 -19.84
N ASN A 235 2.51 -3.27 -20.34
CA ASN A 235 2.37 -1.86 -20.07
C ASN A 235 1.96 -1.70 -18.59
N PHE A 236 2.78 -0.99 -17.81
CA PHE A 236 2.67 -0.96 -16.35
C PHE A 236 2.96 0.46 -15.85
N ASP A 237 1.90 1.20 -15.54
CA ASP A 237 1.98 2.54 -14.98
C ASP A 237 2.07 2.46 -13.45
N LEU A 238 3.02 3.18 -12.88
CA LEU A 238 3.15 3.34 -11.44
C LEU A 238 2.84 4.77 -11.06
N THR A 239 1.98 4.97 -10.08
CA THR A 239 1.64 6.30 -9.54
C THR A 239 1.91 6.34 -8.04
N ILE A 240 2.68 7.31 -7.57
CA ILE A 240 2.90 7.51 -6.14
C ILE A 240 1.61 8.02 -5.47
N LEU A 241 1.23 7.40 -4.37
CA LEU A 241 0.00 7.73 -3.63
C LEU A 241 0.28 8.82 -2.58
N ASN A 242 0.58 10.04 -3.07
CA ASN A 242 0.86 11.20 -2.21
C ASN A 242 -0.37 11.68 -1.42
N ASP A 243 -1.56 11.21 -1.79
CA ASP A 243 -2.82 11.51 -1.11
C ASP A 243 -2.94 10.88 0.29
N ILE A 244 -2.07 9.94 0.64
CA ILE A 244 -2.01 9.32 1.98
C ILE A 244 -0.65 9.43 2.69
N ILE A 245 0.31 10.16 2.10
CA ILE A 245 1.62 10.46 2.73
C ILE A 245 1.49 11.81 3.44
N LEU A 246 1.65 11.89 4.77
CA LEU A 246 1.25 13.11 5.50
C LEU A 246 2.11 14.35 5.22
N ASN A 247 3.43 14.22 5.33
CA ASN A 247 4.32 15.38 5.46
C ASN A 247 5.18 15.65 4.22
N HIS A 248 5.03 14.83 3.18
CA HIS A 248 5.90 14.85 2.01
C HIS A 248 5.13 14.62 0.72
N ASN A 249 5.69 15.15 -0.36
CA ASN A 249 5.40 14.73 -1.72
C ASN A 249 6.61 13.95 -2.25
N ILE A 250 6.32 12.81 -2.89
CA ILE A 250 7.32 11.93 -3.48
C ILE A 250 7.06 11.84 -4.98
N TYR A 251 8.15 11.87 -5.74
CA TYR A 251 8.14 11.92 -7.19
C TYR A 251 9.15 10.93 -7.78
N PHE A 252 8.86 10.45 -8.98
CA PHE A 252 9.87 9.90 -9.88
C PHE A 252 10.69 11.06 -10.46
N LYS A 253 12.01 10.97 -10.38
CA LYS A 253 12.95 11.95 -10.97
C LYS A 253 13.53 11.37 -12.26
N ILE A 254 13.06 11.85 -13.41
CA ILE A 254 13.46 11.36 -14.74
C ILE A 254 14.07 12.52 -15.50
N LYS A 255 15.35 12.41 -15.89
CA LYS A 255 16.09 13.50 -16.57
C LYS A 255 16.04 14.86 -15.87
N GLY A 256 15.95 14.86 -14.54
CA GLY A 256 15.84 16.08 -13.72
C GLY A 256 14.41 16.57 -13.48
N GLU A 257 13.43 16.06 -14.22
CA GLU A 257 12.01 16.40 -14.06
C GLU A 257 11.32 15.52 -13.03
N LYS A 258 10.33 16.07 -12.33
CA LYS A 258 9.53 15.40 -11.30
C LYS A 258 8.21 14.91 -11.90
N HIS A 259 7.89 13.64 -11.68
CA HIS A 259 6.64 13.04 -12.14
C HIS A 259 5.96 12.25 -11.00
N TYR A 260 4.64 12.32 -10.91
CA TYR A 260 3.87 11.47 -10.00
C TYR A 260 3.68 10.06 -10.54
N THR A 261 3.69 9.93 -11.87
CA THR A 261 3.44 8.68 -12.59
C THR A 261 4.60 8.38 -13.53
N ILE A 262 4.95 7.10 -13.66
CA ILE A 262 5.93 6.60 -14.62
C ILE A 262 5.40 5.35 -15.31
N ASN A 263 5.62 5.27 -16.62
CA ASN A 263 5.42 4.03 -17.37
C ASN A 263 6.67 3.15 -17.29
N LEU A 264 6.62 2.02 -16.59
CA LEU A 264 7.79 1.16 -16.41
C LEU A 264 8.24 0.45 -17.68
N LYS A 265 7.32 0.14 -18.60
CA LYS A 265 7.66 -0.49 -19.87
C LYS A 265 8.50 0.46 -20.72
N ASP A 266 8.06 1.69 -20.84
CA ASP A 266 8.73 2.72 -21.64
C ASP A 266 10.07 3.09 -21.01
N PHE A 267 10.10 3.28 -19.69
CA PHE A 267 11.34 3.49 -18.94
C PHE A 267 12.33 2.34 -19.19
N TYR A 268 11.90 1.09 -18.99
CA TYR A 268 12.76 -0.07 -19.20
C TYR A 268 13.27 -0.16 -20.65
N ASN A 269 12.40 0.00 -21.64
CA ASN A 269 12.80 -0.13 -23.04
C ASN A 269 13.81 0.94 -23.47
N LYS A 270 13.68 2.15 -22.94
CA LYS A 270 14.60 3.25 -23.19
C LYS A 270 15.97 3.04 -22.55
N HIS A 271 16.01 2.46 -21.34
CA HIS A 271 17.21 2.39 -20.50
C HIS A 271 17.82 0.99 -20.37
N LYS A 272 17.23 -0.07 -20.95
CA LYS A 272 17.71 -1.47 -20.79
C LYS A 272 19.13 -1.74 -21.30
N LYS A 273 19.71 -0.85 -22.10
CA LYS A 273 21.10 -0.92 -22.58
C LYS A 273 22.07 -0.14 -21.69
N ASP A 274 21.55 0.66 -20.75
CA ASP A 274 22.35 1.48 -19.86
C ASP A 274 22.98 0.57 -18.80
N LYS A 275 24.26 0.83 -18.47
CA LYS A 275 24.97 0.04 -17.44
C LYS A 275 24.35 0.20 -16.04
N ASN A 276 23.66 1.33 -15.79
CA ASN A 276 23.11 1.72 -14.50
C ASN A 276 21.60 1.98 -14.60
N LEU A 277 20.81 0.97 -14.98
CA LEU A 277 19.35 1.08 -14.98
C LEU A 277 18.83 1.24 -13.53
N GLU A 278 18.48 2.46 -13.14
CA GLU A 278 17.90 2.78 -11.83
C GLU A 278 16.81 3.85 -11.95
N ILE A 279 15.73 3.71 -11.17
CA ILE A 279 14.71 4.75 -11.01
C ILE A 279 15.06 5.57 -9.77
N THR A 280 15.21 6.89 -9.93
CA THR A 280 15.43 7.78 -8.78
C THR A 280 14.11 8.30 -8.26
N LEU A 281 13.91 8.20 -6.93
CA LEU A 281 12.82 8.87 -6.23
C LEU A 281 13.33 10.15 -5.57
N TYR A 282 12.54 11.21 -5.63
CA TYR A 282 12.79 12.50 -5.01
C TYR A 282 11.69 12.80 -3.99
N CYS A 283 12.05 13.45 -2.89
CA CYS A 283 11.14 13.84 -1.82
C CYS A 283 11.20 15.35 -1.59
N GLU A 284 10.06 15.98 -1.29
CA GLU A 284 10.03 17.33 -0.73
C GLU A 284 8.97 17.43 0.38
N PRO A 285 9.18 18.29 1.38
CA PRO A 285 8.18 18.54 2.40
C PRO A 285 6.90 19.14 1.79
N LYS A 286 5.76 18.87 2.43
CA LYS A 286 4.52 19.60 2.17
C LYS A 286 3.91 20.14 3.45
N THR A 287 3.17 21.24 3.33
CA THR A 287 2.56 21.94 4.47
C THR A 287 1.11 21.54 4.71
N GLU A 288 0.40 21.24 3.62
CA GLU A 288 -1.02 20.86 3.62
C GLU A 288 -1.21 19.37 3.86
N LEU A 289 -2.29 19.04 4.57
CA LEU A 289 -2.70 17.65 4.75
C LEU A 289 -3.14 17.09 3.39
N PRO A 290 -2.73 15.87 3.04
CA PRO A 290 -3.16 15.28 1.79
C PRO A 290 -4.65 14.92 1.85
N CYS A 291 -5.31 14.89 0.69
CA CYS A 291 -6.76 14.75 0.60
C CYS A 291 -7.30 13.43 1.18
N GLY A 292 -6.51 12.36 1.19
CA GLY A 292 -6.87 11.09 1.85
C GLY A 292 -6.81 11.13 3.38
N CYS A 293 -6.27 12.21 3.95
CA CYS A 293 -6.04 12.40 5.39
C CYS A 293 -6.83 13.53 6.02
N VAL A 294 -7.85 13.99 5.31
CA VAL A 294 -8.89 14.89 5.82
C VAL A 294 -10.21 14.13 5.97
N LYS A 295 -11.09 14.64 6.82
CA LYS A 295 -12.42 14.04 7.02
C LYS A 295 -13.17 14.07 5.68
N PRO A 296 -13.85 12.97 5.26
CA PRO A 296 -14.50 12.90 3.95
C PRO A 296 -15.45 14.07 3.64
N ASP A 297 -16.22 14.52 4.64
CA ASP A 297 -17.19 15.63 4.49
C ASP A 297 -16.52 17.01 4.32
N LYS A 298 -15.20 17.09 4.53
CA LYS A 298 -14.39 18.30 4.34
C LYS A 298 -13.62 18.30 3.01
N VAL A 299 -13.65 17.20 2.25
CA VAL A 299 -13.18 17.20 0.87
C VAL A 299 -14.25 17.94 0.07
N LYS A 300 -14.16 19.27 0.00
CA LYS A 300 -14.87 20.02 -1.04
C LYS A 300 -14.52 19.36 -2.36
N GLU A 301 -15.50 19.16 -3.24
CA GLU A 301 -15.31 18.67 -4.60
C GLU A 301 -14.16 19.43 -5.26
N ILE A 302 -12.94 18.90 -5.17
CA ILE A 302 -11.85 19.28 -6.06
C ILE A 302 -12.18 18.47 -7.30
N VAL A 303 -13.07 19.05 -8.11
CA VAL A 303 -13.39 18.59 -9.45
C VAL A 303 -12.07 18.46 -10.21
N THR A 304 -11.89 17.28 -10.76
CA THR A 304 -10.86 16.86 -11.73
C THR A 304 -10.54 17.91 -12.78
#